data_AF-A0A1W9QJB9-F1
#
_entry.id   AF-A0A1W9QJB9-F1
#
_cell.length_a   1.000
_cell.length_b   1.000
_cell.length_c   1.000
_cell.angle_alpha   90.00
_cell.angle_beta   90.00
_cell.angle_gamma   90.00
#
_symmetry.space_group_name_H-M   'P 1'
#
loop_
_entity.id
_entity.type
_entity.pdbx_description
1 polymer ?
#
loop_
_entity_poly.entity_id
_entity_poly.type
_entity_poly.pdbx_seq_one_letter_code
_entity_poly.pdbx_strand_id
1 'polypeptide(L)'
;MRNKNYKYSINKGFTLLEMIFALGLFSLVITMVMGVFVKSSQIQRKVIELHTVQREGSYMIEMMSREMRTATAIDETQACNNDYNIKFTNYEGNPTEYCRSNSNGVCLANGEYLSRNNKVINSSNVRIADLKFYSSDFRAAWNNEQPMVTISMKIKPTTSQFDTEISLQNSVVLRVY
;
A
#
# COMPACT_ATOMS: atom_id res chain seq x y z
N MET A 1 -52.26 -66.80 34.40
CA MET A 1 -51.25 -65.88 35.00
C MET A 1 -50.63 -65.05 33.89
N ARG A 2 -50.84 -63.72 33.85
CA ARG A 2 -50.33 -62.84 32.78
C ARG A 2 -49.30 -61.87 33.36
N ASN A 3 -48.03 -62.13 33.09
CA ASN A 3 -46.91 -61.36 33.61
C ASN A 3 -46.80 -60.03 32.82
N LYS A 4 -46.97 -58.88 33.49
CA LYS A 4 -46.79 -57.56 32.87
C LYS A 4 -45.36 -57.08 33.14
N ASN A 5 -44.53 -57.07 32.11
CA ASN A 5 -43.21 -56.45 32.15
C ASN A 5 -43.35 -54.93 32.07
N TYR A 6 -43.05 -54.22 33.17
CA TYR A 6 -42.98 -52.76 33.17
C TYR A 6 -41.63 -52.30 32.61
N LYS A 7 -41.66 -51.67 31.43
CA LYS A 7 -40.50 -51.04 30.80
C LYS A 7 -40.27 -49.67 31.43
N TYR A 8 -39.28 -49.54 32.31
CA TYR A 8 -38.89 -48.25 32.88
C TYR A 8 -38.27 -47.36 31.79
N SER A 9 -38.94 -46.26 31.47
CA SER A 9 -38.41 -45.16 30.64
C SER A 9 -37.58 -44.25 31.54
N ILE A 10 -36.25 -44.22 31.35
CA ILE A 10 -35.39 -43.28 32.08
C ILE A 10 -35.53 -41.92 31.40
N ASN A 11 -36.43 -41.07 31.90
CA ASN A 11 -36.46 -39.65 31.52
C ASN A 11 -35.25 -38.97 32.16
N LYS A 12 -34.14 -38.89 31.42
CA LYS A 12 -32.91 -38.23 31.88
C LYS A 12 -33.09 -36.71 31.73
N GLY A 13 -33.54 -36.06 32.80
CA GLY A 13 -33.48 -34.61 32.95
C GLY A 13 -32.09 -34.17 33.41
N PHE A 14 -31.68 -32.96 33.04
CA PHE A 14 -30.47 -32.35 33.57
C PHE A 14 -30.68 -31.91 35.01
N THR A 15 -29.64 -32.08 35.83
CA THR A 15 -29.61 -31.49 37.17
C THR A 15 -29.37 -29.99 37.08
N LEU A 16 -29.83 -29.25 38.10
CA LEU A 16 -29.59 -27.82 38.19
C LEU A 16 -28.09 -27.49 38.24
N LEU A 17 -27.30 -28.37 38.86
CA LEU A 17 -25.84 -28.25 38.91
C LEU A 17 -25.20 -28.37 37.52
N GLU A 18 -25.61 -29.35 36.71
CA GLU A 18 -25.12 -29.52 35.33
C GLU A 18 -25.42 -28.29 34.47
N MET A 19 -26.59 -27.68 34.65
CA MET A 19 -26.95 -26.44 33.93
C MET A 19 -26.02 -25.28 34.31
N ILE A 20 -25.67 -25.11 35.60
CA ILE A 20 -24.75 -24.06 36.04
C ILE A 20 -23.34 -24.28 35.46
N PHE A 21 -22.84 -25.52 35.52
CA PHE A 21 -21.53 -25.84 34.93
C PHE A 21 -21.52 -25.63 33.41
N ALA A 22 -22.56 -26.06 32.71
CA ALA A 22 -22.68 -25.88 31.27
C ALA A 22 -22.69 -24.40 30.87
N LEU A 23 -23.45 -23.56 31.59
CA LEU A 23 -23.48 -22.11 31.36
C LEU A 23 -22.14 -21.44 31.66
N GLY A 24 -21.46 -21.85 32.73
CA GLY A 24 -20.12 -21.36 33.07
C GLY A 24 -19.12 -21.65 31.96
N LEU A 25 -19.02 -22.91 31.52
CA LEU A 25 -18.13 -23.31 30.43
C LEU A 25 -18.50 -22.62 29.11
N PHE A 26 -19.79 -22.52 28.81
CA PHE A 26 -20.26 -21.85 27.60
C PHE A 26 -19.89 -20.36 27.58
N SER A 27 -20.03 -19.66 28.70
CA SER A 27 -19.66 -18.24 28.80
C SER A 27 -18.16 -18.01 28.56
N LEU A 28 -17.31 -18.91 29.05
CA LEU A 28 -15.86 -18.88 28.85
C LEU A 28 -15.52 -19.05 27.36
N VAL A 29 -16.13 -20.04 26.70
CA VAL A 29 -15.92 -20.29 25.27
C VAL A 29 -16.39 -19.11 24.41
N ILE A 30 -17.58 -18.54 24.68
CA ILE A 30 -18.06 -17.36 23.96
C ILE A 30 -17.08 -16.20 24.10
N THR A 31 -16.58 -15.94 25.32
CA THR A 31 -15.66 -14.84 25.56
C THR A 31 -14.37 -14.97 24.74
N MET A 32 -13.84 -16.19 24.63
CA MET A 32 -12.68 -16.48 23.77
C MET A 32 -12.99 -16.21 22.30
N VAL A 33 -14.13 -16.72 21.79
CA VAL A 33 -14.55 -16.50 20.39
C VAL A 33 -14.72 -15.01 20.10
N MET A 34 -15.32 -14.26 21.02
CA MET A 34 -15.52 -12.82 20.85
C MET A 34 -14.20 -12.05 20.85
N GLY A 35 -13.24 -12.47 21.68
CA GLY A 35 -11.88 -11.93 21.64
C GLY A 35 -11.22 -12.10 20.27
N VAL A 36 -11.32 -13.30 19.68
CA VAL A 36 -10.82 -13.57 18.33
C VAL A 36 -11.54 -12.72 17.29
N PHE A 37 -12.86 -12.58 17.38
CA PHE A 37 -13.67 -11.79 16.46
C PHE A 37 -13.24 -10.31 16.45
N VAL A 38 -13.08 -9.70 17.64
CA VAL A 38 -12.64 -8.30 17.77
C VAL A 38 -11.25 -8.11 17.15
N LYS A 39 -10.31 -9.01 17.44
CA LYS A 39 -8.96 -8.95 16.86
C LYS A 39 -8.97 -9.12 15.35
N SER A 40 -9.77 -10.05 14.82
CA SER A 40 -9.94 -10.24 13.39
C SER A 40 -10.48 -8.97 12.71
N SER A 41 -11.47 -8.31 13.32
CA SER A 41 -12.02 -7.05 12.79
C SER A 41 -10.98 -5.93 12.72
N GLN A 42 -10.12 -5.80 13.74
CA GLN A 42 -9.02 -4.82 13.74
C GLN A 42 -8.01 -5.12 12.62
N ILE A 43 -7.65 -6.39 12.43
CA ILE A 43 -6.73 -6.81 11.36
C ILE A 43 -7.33 -6.53 9.98
N GLN A 44 -8.62 -6.83 9.76
CA GLN A 44 -9.29 -6.57 8.49
C GLN A 44 -9.24 -5.09 8.10
N ARG A 45 -9.48 -4.18 9.06
CA ARG A 45 -9.37 -2.73 8.81
C ARG A 45 -7.96 -2.32 8.39
N LYS A 46 -6.94 -2.81 9.11
CA LYS A 46 -5.53 -2.57 8.76
C LYS A 46 -5.18 -3.10 7.36
N VAL A 47 -5.67 -4.28 7.00
CA VAL A 47 -5.45 -4.88 5.68
C VAL A 47 -6.10 -4.04 4.57
N ILE A 48 -7.31 -3.52 4.78
CA ILE A 48 -8.00 -2.65 3.80
C ILE A 48 -7.20 -1.36 3.56
N GLU A 49 -6.66 -0.75 4.61
CA GLU A 49 -5.81 0.44 4.49
C GLU A 49 -4.52 0.14 3.73
N LEU A 50 -3.82 -0.94 4.10
CA LEU A 50 -2.60 -1.39 3.40
C LEU A 50 -2.88 -1.68 1.92
N HIS A 51 -4.00 -2.33 1.61
CA HIS A 51 -4.39 -2.62 0.24
C HIS A 51 -4.64 -1.32 -0.55
N THR A 52 -5.24 -0.30 0.08
CA THR A 52 -5.45 1.01 -0.57
C THR A 52 -4.11 1.69 -0.86
N VAL A 53 -3.21 1.75 0.12
CA VAL A 53 -1.86 2.32 -0.02
C VAL A 53 -1.07 1.59 -1.11
N GLN A 54 -1.08 0.26 -1.11
CA GLN A 54 -0.39 -0.55 -2.10
C GLN A 54 -0.94 -0.30 -3.51
N ARG A 55 -2.26 -0.28 -3.68
CA ARG A 55 -2.90 -0.08 -4.99
C ARG A 55 -2.55 1.30 -5.56
N GLU A 56 -2.69 2.34 -4.76
CA GLU A 56 -2.40 3.70 -5.20
C GLU A 56 -0.91 3.92 -5.46
N GLY A 57 -0.05 3.36 -4.61
CA GLY A 57 1.40 3.39 -4.80
C GLY A 57 1.85 2.70 -6.08
N SER A 58 1.35 1.48 -6.33
CA SER A 58 1.64 0.76 -7.56
C SER A 58 1.16 1.53 -8.79
N TYR A 59 -0.03 2.12 -8.73
CA TYR A 59 -0.56 2.94 -9.82
C TYR A 59 0.34 4.15 -10.11
N MET A 60 0.81 4.87 -9.09
CA MET A 60 1.69 6.02 -9.24
C MET A 60 3.05 5.63 -9.86
N ILE A 61 3.67 4.55 -9.37
CA ILE A 61 4.91 4.03 -9.96
C ILE A 61 4.71 3.58 -11.40
N GLU A 62 3.62 2.87 -11.69
CA GLU A 62 3.35 2.40 -13.05
C GLU A 62 3.11 3.57 -14.01
N MET A 63 2.38 4.60 -13.57
CA MET A 63 2.19 5.83 -14.32
C MET A 63 3.52 6.51 -14.64
N MET A 64 4.35 6.79 -13.63
CA MET A 64 5.68 7.38 -13.83
C MET A 64 6.54 6.52 -14.74
N SER A 65 6.54 5.21 -14.51
CA SER A 65 7.36 4.26 -15.27
C SER A 65 6.97 4.22 -16.74
N ARG A 66 5.67 4.22 -17.04
CA ARG A 66 5.17 4.22 -18.41
C ARG A 66 5.60 5.48 -19.17
N GLU A 67 5.54 6.64 -18.50
CA GLU A 67 5.94 7.90 -19.12
C GLU A 67 7.47 7.99 -19.29
N MET A 68 8.24 7.50 -18.30
CA MET A 68 9.70 7.46 -18.40
C MET A 68 10.21 6.50 -19.48
N ARG A 69 9.53 5.36 -19.73
CA ARG A 69 9.92 4.44 -20.82
C ARG A 69 9.91 5.10 -22.20
N THR A 70 9.04 6.09 -22.39
CA THR A 70 8.92 6.82 -23.66
C THR A 70 9.60 8.18 -23.63
N ALA A 71 10.34 8.48 -22.56
CA ALA A 71 11.13 9.69 -22.47
C ALA A 71 12.28 9.65 -23.46
N THR A 72 12.51 10.78 -24.13
CA THR A 72 13.53 10.93 -25.17
C THR A 72 14.83 11.49 -24.62
N ALA A 73 14.76 12.28 -23.54
CA ALA A 73 15.91 12.86 -22.86
C ALA A 73 15.62 13.07 -21.37
N ILE A 74 16.64 12.98 -20.53
CA ILE A 74 16.61 13.48 -19.14
C ILE A 74 17.33 14.83 -19.12
N ASP A 75 16.86 15.76 -18.28
CA ASP A 75 17.56 17.02 -18.06
C ASP A 75 19.00 16.74 -17.59
N GLU A 76 20.00 17.32 -18.27
CA GLU A 76 21.42 17.05 -17.99
C GLU A 76 21.82 17.39 -16.56
N THR A 77 21.11 18.34 -15.93
CA THR A 77 21.33 18.69 -14.52
C THR A 77 20.87 17.61 -13.54
N GLN A 78 20.14 16.62 -14.03
CA GLN A 78 19.56 15.51 -13.27
C GLN A 78 20.20 14.16 -13.62
N ALA A 79 21.26 14.13 -14.44
CA ALA A 79 22.06 12.92 -14.67
C ALA A 79 22.81 12.54 -13.39
N CYS A 80 22.80 11.25 -13.03
CA CYS A 80 23.42 10.74 -11.79
C CYS A 80 22.87 11.35 -10.49
N ASN A 81 21.65 11.91 -10.51
CA ASN A 81 21.06 12.56 -9.34
C ASN A 81 20.25 11.55 -8.47
N ASN A 82 20.15 11.86 -7.18
CA ASN A 82 19.31 11.17 -6.20
C ASN A 82 18.38 12.19 -5.49
N ASP A 83 17.49 12.79 -6.25
CA ASP A 83 16.65 13.89 -5.79
C ASP A 83 15.18 13.50 -5.64
N TYR A 84 14.41 14.38 -5.02
CA TYR A 84 12.96 14.24 -4.86
C TYR A 84 12.18 14.68 -6.10
N ASN A 85 12.87 15.05 -7.17
CA ASN A 85 12.30 15.35 -8.47
C ASN A 85 13.10 14.70 -9.61
N ILE A 86 12.46 14.64 -10.77
CA ILE A 86 13.09 14.26 -12.03
C ILE A 86 12.42 15.02 -13.17
N LYS A 87 13.25 15.57 -14.06
CA LYS A 87 12.83 16.28 -15.26
C LYS A 87 13.29 15.52 -16.50
N PHE A 88 12.38 15.31 -17.43
CA PHE A 88 12.65 14.63 -18.68
C PHE A 88 11.76 15.17 -19.80
N THR A 89 12.14 14.90 -21.05
CA THR A 89 11.33 15.21 -22.23
C THR A 89 10.50 13.99 -22.59
N ASN A 90 9.18 14.14 -22.67
CA ASN A 90 8.27 13.06 -23.03
C ASN A 90 8.33 12.75 -24.55
N TYR A 91 7.58 11.74 -25.00
CA TYR A 91 7.53 11.34 -26.41
C TYR A 91 7.00 12.43 -27.37
N GLU A 92 6.31 13.43 -26.85
CA GLU A 92 5.76 14.57 -27.62
C GLU A 92 6.76 15.73 -27.72
N GLY A 93 7.92 15.64 -27.08
CA GLY A 93 8.90 16.72 -27.00
C GLY A 93 8.61 17.75 -25.90
N ASN A 94 7.63 17.51 -25.03
CA ASN A 94 7.28 18.40 -23.93
C ASN A 94 8.09 18.09 -22.66
N PRO A 95 8.56 19.11 -21.92
CA PRO A 95 9.18 18.89 -20.62
C PRO A 95 8.14 18.40 -19.60
N THR A 96 8.46 17.30 -18.93
CA THR A 96 7.71 16.74 -17.81
C THR A 96 8.60 16.71 -16.56
N GLU A 97 8.06 17.20 -15.45
CA GLU A 97 8.62 17.08 -14.11
C GLU A 97 7.71 16.23 -13.23
N TYR A 98 8.28 15.21 -12.61
CA TYR A 98 7.69 14.55 -11.44
C TYR A 98 8.45 14.97 -10.20
N CYS A 99 7.73 15.26 -9.12
CA CYS A 99 8.38 15.60 -7.86
C CYS A 99 7.49 15.34 -6.66
N ARG A 100 8.14 15.25 -5.50
CA ARG A 100 7.50 15.40 -4.21
C ARG A 100 7.12 16.86 -4.02
N SER A 101 5.89 17.14 -3.61
CA SER A 101 5.32 18.49 -3.61
C SER A 101 4.49 18.83 -2.38
N ASN A 102 4.18 20.12 -2.20
CA ASN A 102 3.07 20.54 -1.34
C ASN A 102 1.70 20.29 -2.01
N SER A 103 0.64 20.68 -1.31
CA SER A 103 -0.74 20.62 -1.78
C SER A 103 -1.04 21.45 -3.03
N ASN A 104 -0.18 22.42 -3.36
CA ASN A 104 -0.31 23.26 -4.55
C ASN A 104 0.48 22.69 -5.74
N GLY A 105 1.13 21.53 -5.59
CA GLY A 105 1.94 20.90 -6.62
C GLY A 105 3.35 21.48 -6.77
N VAL A 106 3.79 22.39 -5.89
CA VAL A 106 5.14 22.94 -5.95
C VAL A 106 6.14 21.96 -5.35
N CYS A 107 7.21 21.66 -6.08
CA CYS A 107 8.25 20.70 -5.68
C CYS A 107 8.96 21.10 -4.39
N LEU A 108 8.94 20.22 -3.39
CA LEU A 108 9.50 20.42 -2.06
C LEU A 108 10.02 19.10 -1.51
N ALA A 109 11.26 19.11 -0.99
CA ALA A 109 11.90 17.93 -0.41
C ALA A 109 11.06 17.27 0.71
N ASN A 110 10.38 18.10 1.50
CA ASN A 110 9.52 17.70 2.62
C ASN A 110 8.02 17.75 2.24
N GLY A 111 7.69 17.69 0.96
CA GLY A 111 6.30 17.63 0.49
C GLY A 111 5.57 16.38 1.00
N GLU A 112 4.25 16.32 0.86
CA GLU A 112 3.47 15.11 1.21
C GLU A 112 2.68 14.57 0.01
N TYR A 113 2.89 15.18 -1.16
CA TYR A 113 2.15 14.92 -2.37
C TYR A 113 3.10 14.52 -3.50
N LEU A 114 2.57 13.82 -4.49
CA LEU A 114 3.22 13.60 -5.77
C LEU A 114 2.60 14.55 -6.77
N SER A 115 3.43 15.30 -7.49
CA SER A 115 2.96 16.16 -8.56
C SER A 115 3.62 15.85 -9.90
N ARG A 116 2.87 16.09 -10.97
CA ARG A 116 3.34 16.13 -12.34
C ARG A 116 3.11 17.54 -12.89
N ASN A 117 4.15 18.22 -13.35
CA ASN A 117 4.08 19.60 -13.90
C ASN A 117 3.24 20.55 -13.02
N ASN A 118 3.60 20.66 -11.73
CA ASN A 118 2.89 21.47 -10.73
C ASN A 118 1.43 21.09 -10.43
N LYS A 119 0.98 19.91 -10.85
CA LYS A 119 -0.35 19.40 -10.52
C LYS A 119 -0.23 18.16 -9.65
N VAL A 120 -0.85 18.19 -8.47
CA VAL A 120 -0.94 17.03 -7.57
C VAL A 120 -1.72 15.89 -8.24
N ILE A 121 -1.19 14.67 -8.17
CA ILE A 121 -1.77 13.47 -8.79
C ILE A 121 -2.09 12.34 -7.81
N ASN A 122 -1.53 12.34 -6.60
CA ASN A 122 -1.93 11.36 -5.58
C ASN A 122 -3.34 11.68 -5.03
N SER A 123 -4.04 10.65 -4.56
CA SER A 123 -5.35 10.85 -3.93
C SER A 123 -5.22 11.47 -2.54
N SER A 124 -6.34 11.94 -1.97
CA SER A 124 -6.40 12.39 -0.59
C SER A 124 -6.25 11.27 0.45
N ASN A 125 -6.36 9.99 0.05
CA ASN A 125 -6.25 8.85 0.96
C ASN A 125 -4.80 8.50 1.31
N VAL A 126 -3.83 8.94 0.50
CA VAL A 126 -2.42 8.61 0.66
C VAL A 126 -1.52 9.84 0.60
N ARG A 127 -0.40 9.77 1.30
CA ARG A 127 0.65 10.78 1.32
C ARG A 127 2.00 10.17 0.99
N ILE A 128 2.86 10.96 0.36
CA ILE A 128 4.23 10.59 0.04
C ILE A 128 5.11 10.91 1.24
N ALA A 129 5.58 9.87 1.91
CA ALA A 129 6.53 9.99 3.02
C ALA A 129 7.96 10.22 2.52
N ASP A 130 8.29 9.64 1.36
CA ASP A 130 9.58 9.83 0.68
C ASP A 130 9.44 9.54 -0.82
N LEU A 131 10.24 10.21 -1.62
CA LEU A 131 10.34 9.97 -3.05
C LEU A 131 11.75 10.31 -3.49
N LYS A 132 12.38 9.36 -4.17
CA LYS A 132 13.72 9.48 -4.71
C LYS A 132 13.78 8.89 -6.12
N PHE A 133 14.45 9.62 -7.00
CA PHE A 133 14.77 9.17 -8.35
C PHE A 133 16.27 9.00 -8.44
N TYR A 134 16.72 7.81 -8.78
CA TYR A 134 18.12 7.50 -9.05
C TYR A 134 18.27 7.33 -10.57
N SER A 135 18.90 8.29 -11.23
CA SER A 135 19.21 8.20 -12.66
C SER A 135 20.63 7.68 -12.87
N SER A 136 20.85 6.82 -13.86
CA SER A 136 22.20 6.52 -14.36
C SER A 136 22.73 7.68 -15.20
N ASP A 137 24.02 7.65 -15.53
CA ASP A 137 24.62 8.67 -16.38
C ASP A 137 24.00 8.64 -17.78
N PHE A 138 23.25 9.70 -18.13
CA PHE A 138 22.64 9.84 -19.46
C PHE A 138 23.68 10.25 -20.52
N ARG A 139 24.87 10.73 -20.11
CA ARG A 139 26.00 10.96 -21.02
C ARG A 139 26.56 9.66 -21.59
N ALA A 140 26.20 8.51 -21.02
CA ALA A 140 26.56 7.19 -21.55
C ALA A 140 25.78 6.79 -22.82
N ALA A 141 24.81 7.59 -23.29
CA ALA A 141 24.18 7.38 -24.60
C ALA A 141 25.21 7.41 -25.76
N TRP A 142 26.31 8.15 -25.59
CA TRP A 142 27.45 8.17 -26.52
C TRP A 142 28.32 6.91 -26.45
N ASN A 143 28.19 6.13 -25.38
CA ASN A 143 28.87 4.85 -25.14
C ASN A 143 27.96 3.64 -25.41
N ASN A 144 26.80 3.84 -26.06
CA ASN A 144 25.87 2.78 -26.43
C ASN A 144 25.18 2.09 -25.22
N GLU A 145 25.16 2.74 -24.05
CA GLU A 145 24.45 2.27 -22.85
C GLU A 145 23.07 2.91 -22.74
N GLN A 146 22.05 2.10 -22.47
CA GLN A 146 20.69 2.61 -22.26
C GLN A 146 20.54 3.17 -20.84
N PRO A 147 20.14 4.43 -20.66
CA PRO A 147 20.00 5.02 -19.35
C PRO A 147 18.84 4.39 -18.57
N MET A 148 19.01 4.27 -17.26
CA MET A 148 18.04 3.69 -16.35
C MET A 148 17.68 4.69 -15.25
N VAL A 149 16.40 4.76 -14.89
CA VAL A 149 15.91 5.49 -13.73
C VAL A 149 15.27 4.51 -12.77
N THR A 150 15.71 4.53 -11.51
CA THR A 150 15.08 3.83 -10.41
C THR A 150 14.25 4.81 -9.61
N ILE A 151 12.95 4.54 -9.52
CA ILE A 151 11.98 5.25 -8.70
C ILE A 151 11.91 4.51 -7.37
N SER A 152 12.16 5.21 -6.26
CA SER A 152 11.96 4.73 -4.89
C SER A 152 10.95 5.62 -4.19
N MET A 153 9.86 5.05 -3.71
CA MET A 153 8.75 5.81 -3.14
C MET A 153 8.25 5.15 -1.86
N LYS A 154 8.04 5.97 -0.83
CA LYS A 154 7.42 5.57 0.43
C LYS A 154 6.08 6.26 0.58
N ILE A 155 5.04 5.48 0.82
CA ILE A 155 3.67 5.98 0.96
C ILE A 155 3.08 5.57 2.30
N LYS A 156 2.33 6.51 2.87
CA LYS A 156 1.51 6.30 4.07
C LYS A 156 0.05 6.66 3.81
N PRO A 157 -0.91 6.05 4.51
CA PRO A 157 -2.29 6.52 4.52
C PRO A 157 -2.38 7.91 5.18
N THR A 158 -3.23 8.79 4.66
CA THR A 158 -3.45 10.15 5.20
C THR A 158 -4.04 10.12 6.61
N THR A 159 -5.00 9.24 6.82
CA THR A 159 -5.72 9.09 8.08
C THR A 159 -5.63 7.63 8.46
N SER A 160 -4.65 7.26 9.28
CA SER A 160 -4.62 5.93 9.88
C SER A 160 -4.29 6.03 11.36
N GLN A 161 -4.93 5.14 12.13
CA GLN A 161 -4.57 4.88 13.52
C GLN A 161 -3.35 3.95 13.62
N PHE A 162 -2.89 3.42 12.49
CA PHE A 162 -1.76 2.51 12.38
C PHE A 162 -0.64 3.23 11.60
N ASP A 163 0.58 3.24 12.14
CA ASP A 163 1.75 3.74 11.40
C ASP A 163 2.18 2.66 10.38
N THR A 164 1.45 2.61 9.26
CA THR A 164 1.72 1.70 8.15
C THR A 164 2.36 2.46 7.00
N GLU A 165 3.57 2.03 6.64
CA GLU A 165 4.30 2.55 5.49
C GLU A 165 4.54 1.41 4.50
N ILE A 166 4.39 1.72 3.21
CA ILE A 166 4.79 0.82 2.13
C ILE A 166 5.90 1.50 1.34
N SER A 167 7.01 0.78 1.19
CA SER A 167 8.09 1.15 0.28
C SER A 167 7.91 0.40 -1.04
N LEU A 168 7.93 1.13 -2.14
CA LEU A 168 7.82 0.60 -3.49
C LEU A 168 9.01 1.11 -4.32
N GLN A 169 9.55 0.24 -5.15
CA GLN A 169 10.67 0.56 -6.02
C GLN A 169 10.47 -0.05 -7.39
N ASN A 170 10.77 0.72 -8.44
CA ASN A 170 10.79 0.21 -9.81
C ASN A 170 11.92 0.85 -10.61
N SER A 171 12.57 0.05 -11.46
CA SER A 171 13.62 0.52 -12.38
C SER A 171 13.12 0.48 -13.81
N VAL A 172 13.43 1.55 -14.55
CA VAL A 172 12.93 1.77 -15.90
C VAL A 172 14.10 2.16 -16.79
N VAL A 173 14.28 1.40 -17.87
CA VAL A 173 15.23 1.75 -18.92
C VAL A 173 14.55 2.67 -19.92
N LEU A 174 15.23 3.75 -20.30
CA LEU A 174 14.74 4.74 -21.25
C LEU A 174 15.11 4.34 -22.68
N ARG A 175 14.21 4.65 -23.63
CA ARG A 175 14.46 4.41 -25.05
C ARG A 175 15.00 5.68 -25.70
N VAL A 176 16.32 5.82 -25.68
CA VAL A 176 17.03 6.89 -26.40
C VAL A 176 17.21 6.45 -27.85
N TYR A 177 16.87 7.33 -28.80
CA TYR A 177 17.10 7.15 -30.24
C TYR A 177 18.13 8.16 -30.74
#